data_AF-A0A512J231-F1
#
_entry.id   AF-A0A512J231-F1
#
_cell.length_a   1.000
_cell.length_b   1.000
_cell.length_c   1.000
_cell.angle_alpha   90.00
_cell.angle_beta   90.00
_cell.angle_gamma   90.00
#
_symmetry.space_group_name_H-M   'P 1'
#
loop_
_entity.id
_entity.type
_entity.pdbx_description
1 polymer ?
#
loop_
_entity_poly.entity_id
_entity_poly.type
_entity_poly.pdbx_seq_one_letter_code
_entity_poly.pdbx_strand_id
1 'polypeptide(L)'
;MPEDRTVGDLFKAKAVTDDDVRAAVETYMADPATTLFVMGEGYGLDLAEAVQAHEWAKVMTANPNATEHLKRAAVRTAILLARPEKR
;
A
#
# COMPACT_ATOMS: atom_id res chain seq x y z
N MET A 1 11.46 19.97 0.83
CA MET A 1 10.94 19.60 -0.50
C MET A 1 9.73 18.68 -0.30
N PRO A 2 8.59 18.88 -0.96
CA PRO A 2 7.36 18.09 -0.70
C PRO A 2 7.35 16.70 -1.37
N GLU A 3 8.51 16.20 -1.83
CA GLU A 3 8.69 14.95 -2.60
C GLU A 3 8.79 13.67 -1.75
N ASP A 4 8.77 13.77 -0.42
CA ASP A 4 8.82 12.62 0.52
C ASP A 4 7.47 12.36 1.24
N ARG A 5 6.34 12.65 0.60
CA ARG A 5 5.03 12.40 1.23
C ARG A 5 4.69 10.92 1.17
N THR A 6 4.41 10.32 2.30
CA THR A 6 3.86 8.95 2.34
C THR A 6 2.41 8.95 1.86
N VAL A 7 1.87 7.76 1.53
CA VAL A 7 0.43 7.62 1.26
C VAL A 7 -0.40 8.13 2.43
N GLY A 8 0.06 7.93 3.67
CA GLY A 8 -0.58 8.49 4.87
C GLY A 8 -0.60 10.03 4.88
N ASP A 9 0.44 10.69 4.36
CA ASP A 9 0.46 12.15 4.20
C ASP A 9 -0.48 12.62 3.09
N LEU A 10 -0.57 11.87 1.97
CA LEU A 10 -1.54 12.13 0.91
C LEU A 10 -2.98 11.93 1.37
N PHE A 11 -3.21 10.92 2.21
CA PHE A 11 -4.49 10.66 2.84
C PHE A 11 -4.91 11.82 3.75
N LYS A 12 -4.00 12.32 4.58
CA LYS A 12 -4.23 13.55 5.38
C LYS A 12 -4.48 14.78 4.51
N ALA A 13 -3.79 14.88 3.37
CA ALA A 13 -3.99 15.93 2.39
C ALA A 13 -5.25 15.76 1.53
N LYS A 14 -6.02 14.67 1.72
CA LYS A 14 -7.20 14.29 0.91
C LYS A 14 -6.91 14.07 -0.58
N ALA A 15 -5.65 13.83 -0.93
CA ALA A 15 -5.22 13.47 -2.29
C ALA A 15 -5.41 11.97 -2.59
N VAL A 16 -5.45 11.15 -1.53
CA VAL A 16 -5.77 9.71 -1.57
C VAL A 16 -6.91 9.46 -0.60
N THR A 17 -7.93 8.71 -1.00
CA THR A 17 -9.09 8.41 -0.15
C THR A 17 -8.95 7.06 0.55
N ASP A 18 -9.84 6.77 1.51
CA ASP A 18 -9.84 5.46 2.16
C ASP A 18 -10.23 4.37 1.16
N ASP A 19 -11.06 4.73 0.18
CA ASP A 19 -11.46 3.86 -0.91
C ASP A 19 -10.27 3.47 -1.79
N ASP A 20 -9.41 4.43 -2.14
CA ASP A 20 -8.17 4.17 -2.88
C ASP A 20 -7.25 3.21 -2.11
N VAL A 21 -7.06 3.44 -0.81
CA VAL A 21 -6.22 2.57 0.04
C VAL A 21 -6.82 1.18 0.14
N ARG A 22 -8.14 1.07 0.30
CA ARG A 22 -8.86 -0.20 0.32
C ARG A 22 -8.69 -0.93 -1.01
N ALA A 23 -8.88 -0.25 -2.13
CA ALA A 23 -8.70 -0.80 -3.48
C ALA A 23 -7.26 -1.27 -3.71
N ALA A 24 -6.26 -0.54 -3.23
CA ALA A 24 -4.86 -0.94 -3.29
C ALA A 24 -4.61 -2.24 -2.50
N VAL A 25 -5.16 -2.34 -1.28
CA VAL A 25 -5.06 -3.57 -0.46
C VAL A 25 -5.73 -4.74 -1.15
N GLU A 26 -6.94 -4.55 -1.69
CA GLU A 26 -7.67 -5.62 -2.38
C GLU A 26 -6.97 -6.06 -3.66
N THR A 27 -6.38 -5.13 -4.40
CA THR A 27 -5.58 -5.43 -5.60
C THR A 27 -4.37 -6.28 -5.24
N TYR A 28 -3.61 -5.90 -4.20
CA TYR A 28 -2.47 -6.71 -3.73
C TYR A 28 -2.91 -8.11 -3.22
N MET A 29 -4.05 -8.19 -2.52
CA MET A 29 -4.57 -9.48 -2.04
C MET A 29 -5.04 -10.39 -3.18
N ALA A 30 -5.56 -9.81 -4.27
CA ALA A 30 -5.95 -10.55 -5.46
C ALA A 30 -4.73 -10.97 -6.30
N ASP A 31 -3.75 -10.07 -6.44
CA ASP A 31 -2.51 -10.31 -7.16
C ASP A 31 -1.31 -9.66 -6.43
N PRO A 32 -0.56 -10.45 -5.63
CA PRO A 32 0.59 -9.94 -4.88
C PRO A 32 1.80 -9.59 -5.76
N ALA A 33 1.71 -9.86 -7.07
CA ALA A 33 2.71 -9.45 -8.07
C ALA A 33 2.41 -8.05 -8.66
N THR A 34 1.36 -7.37 -8.19
CA THR A 34 1.02 -6.02 -8.67
C THR A 34 2.12 -5.03 -8.27
N THR A 35 2.87 -4.57 -9.26
CA THR A 35 3.97 -3.60 -9.09
C THR A 35 3.57 -2.16 -9.35
N LEU A 36 2.40 -1.88 -9.90
CA LEU A 36 1.97 -0.50 -10.14
C LEU A 36 0.48 -0.36 -9.92
N PHE A 37 0.12 0.40 -8.89
CA PHE A 37 -1.23 0.81 -8.59
C PHE A 37 -1.32 2.33 -8.62
N VAL A 38 -2.26 2.86 -9.41
CA VAL A 38 -2.50 4.30 -9.48
C VAL A 38 -3.65 4.64 -8.55
N MET A 39 -3.43 5.59 -7.66
CA MET A 39 -4.41 6.04 -6.66
C MET A 39 -4.59 7.55 -6.68
N GLY A 40 -5.80 8.00 -6.34
CA GLY A 40 -6.15 9.41 -6.24
C GLY A 40 -5.85 10.21 -7.52
N GLU A 41 -5.14 11.33 -7.38
CA GLU A 41 -4.83 12.27 -8.48
C GLU A 41 -3.66 11.85 -9.39
N GLY A 42 -3.39 10.55 -9.54
CA GLY A 42 -2.31 10.04 -10.41
C GLY A 42 -1.03 9.63 -9.67
N TYR A 43 -1.14 9.31 -8.38
CA TYR A 43 -0.01 8.77 -7.61
C TYR A 43 0.17 7.29 -7.92
N GLY A 44 1.31 6.92 -8.50
CA GLY A 44 1.70 5.53 -8.72
C GLY A 44 2.40 4.97 -7.50
N LEU A 45 1.98 3.79 -7.05
CA LEU A 45 2.61 3.06 -5.95
C LEU A 45 2.93 1.62 -6.38
N ASP A 46 4.15 1.19 -6.10
CA ASP A 46 4.51 -0.23 -6.19
C ASP A 46 4.07 -0.97 -4.93
N LEU A 47 2.99 -1.75 -5.05
CA LEU A 47 2.40 -2.48 -3.91
C LEU A 47 3.32 -3.61 -3.46
N ALA A 48 3.95 -4.31 -4.39
CA ALA A 48 4.88 -5.39 -4.09
C ALA A 48 6.13 -4.85 -3.37
N GLU A 49 6.72 -3.77 -3.87
CA GLU A 49 7.86 -3.12 -3.23
C GLU A 49 7.49 -2.54 -1.87
N ALA A 50 6.32 -1.88 -1.74
CA ALA A 50 5.83 -1.36 -0.48
C ALA A 50 5.72 -2.44 0.61
N VAL A 51 5.14 -3.60 0.26
CA VAL A 51 5.00 -4.72 1.18
C VAL A 51 6.37 -5.34 1.50
N GLN A 52 7.26 -5.47 0.52
CA GLN A 52 8.58 -6.06 0.69
C GLN A 52 9.53 -5.17 1.51
N ALA A 53 9.39 -3.85 1.40
CA ALA A 53 10.13 -2.87 2.18
C ALA A 53 9.66 -2.84 3.65
N HIS A 54 8.45 -3.29 3.96
CA HIS A 54 7.90 -3.31 5.30
C HIS A 54 7.99 -4.70 5.95
N GLU A 55 8.92 -4.89 6.89
CA GLU A 55 9.24 -6.18 7.51
C GLU A 55 8.00 -6.94 8.02
N TRP A 56 7.11 -6.26 8.76
CA TRP A 56 5.89 -6.89 9.26
C TRP A 56 4.95 -7.36 8.14
N ALA A 57 4.76 -6.56 7.08
CA ALA A 57 3.86 -6.91 5.98
C ALA A 57 4.42 -8.06 5.15
N LYS A 58 5.73 -8.06 4.91
CA LYS A 58 6.46 -9.17 4.32
C LYS A 58 6.28 -10.48 5.11
N VAL A 59 6.48 -10.44 6.42
CA VAL A 59 6.32 -11.64 7.28
C VAL A 59 4.87 -12.12 7.29
N MET A 60 3.89 -11.22 7.40
CA MET A 60 2.48 -11.60 7.44
C MET A 60 1.99 -12.19 6.10
N THR A 61 2.39 -11.59 4.98
CA THR A 61 1.99 -12.06 3.64
C THR A 61 2.67 -13.38 3.26
N ALA A 62 3.90 -13.62 3.72
CA ALA A 62 4.60 -14.89 3.55
C ALA A 62 4.12 -15.99 4.53
N ASN A 63 3.42 -15.64 5.60
CA ASN A 63 2.98 -16.60 6.61
C ASN A 63 1.66 -17.28 6.19
N PRO A 64 1.65 -18.59 5.91
CA PRO A 64 0.43 -19.32 5.54
C PRO A 64 -0.56 -19.45 6.71
N ASN A 65 -0.08 -19.35 7.96
CA ASN A 65 -0.93 -19.42 9.16
C ASN A 65 -1.53 -18.05 9.55
N ALA A 66 -1.11 -16.96 8.91
CA ALA A 66 -1.70 -15.64 9.16
C ALA A 66 -3.12 -15.59 8.59
N THR A 67 -4.05 -15.03 9.37
CA THR A 67 -5.42 -14.83 8.89
C THR A 67 -5.45 -13.77 7.79
N GLU A 68 -6.39 -13.92 6.87
CA GLU A 68 -6.60 -12.95 5.77
C GLU A 68 -6.81 -11.53 6.29
N HIS A 69 -7.50 -11.39 7.43
CA HIS A 69 -7.68 -10.10 8.09
C HIS A 69 -6.33 -9.48 8.53
N LEU A 70 -5.44 -10.29 9.11
CA LEU A 70 -4.12 -9.83 9.57
C LEU A 70 -3.21 -9.47 8.39
N LYS A 71 -3.24 -10.26 7.31
CA LYS A 71 -2.52 -9.95 6.06
C LYS A 71 -2.98 -8.62 5.48
N ARG A 72 -4.30 -8.39 5.40
CA ARG A 72 -4.88 -7.12 4.95
C ARG A 72 -4.47 -5.94 5.82
N ALA A 73 -4.48 -6.10 7.14
CA ALA A 73 -4.03 -5.06 8.06
C ALA A 73 -2.55 -4.71 7.83
N ALA A 74 -1.69 -5.72 7.68
CA ALA A 74 -0.26 -5.52 7.47
C ALA A 74 0.03 -4.84 6.11
N VAL A 75 -0.63 -5.27 5.04
CA VAL A 75 -0.52 -4.65 3.72
C VAL A 75 -1.05 -3.22 3.72
N ARG A 76 -2.18 -2.95 4.40
CA ARG A 76 -2.69 -1.59 4.55
C ARG A 76 -1.69 -0.68 5.24
N THR A 77 -1.06 -1.14 6.30
CA THR A 77 0.00 -0.38 7.00
C THR A 77 1.20 -0.13 6.11
N ALA A 78 1.67 -1.14 5.37
CA ALA A 78 2.77 -0.97 4.42
C ALA A 78 2.45 0.08 3.35
N ILE A 79 1.26 0.01 2.75
CA ILE A 79 0.79 0.98 1.75
C ILE A 79 0.75 2.39 2.35
N LEU A 80 0.20 2.56 3.55
CA LEU A 80 0.12 3.87 4.21
C LEU A 80 1.49 4.49 4.50
N LEU A 81 2.49 3.67 4.80
CA LEU A 81 3.87 4.12 5.07
C LEU A 81 4.74 4.22 3.82
N ALA A 82 4.28 3.66 2.70
CA ALA A 82 5.01 3.72 1.45
C ALA A 82 4.98 5.13 0.85
N ARG A 83 5.97 5.39 -0.01
CA ARG A 83 6.11 6.67 -0.71
C ARG A 83 5.69 6.47 -2.17
N PRO A 84 4.54 7.01 -2.58
CA PRO A 84 4.13 6.93 -3.96
C PRO A 84 4.85 7.99 -4.81
N GLU A 85 5.08 7.65 -6.07
CA GLU A 85 5.64 8.56 -7.05
C GLU A 85 4.50 9.23 -7.84
N LYS A 86 4.58 10.56 -8.00
CA LYS A 86 3.62 11.29 -8.82
C LYS A 86 4.00 11.11 -10.28
N ARG A 87 3.10 10.56 -11.09
CA ARG A 87 3.26 10.46 -12.55
C ARG A 87 2.39 11.47 -13.29
#